data_AF-A0A8H5EWV7-F1
#
_entry.id   AF-A0A8H5EWV7-F1
#
_cell.length_a   1.000
_cell.length_b   1.000
_cell.length_c   1.000
_cell.angle_alpha   90.00
_cell.angle_beta   90.00
_cell.angle_gamma   90.00
#
_symmetry.space_group_name_H-M   'P 1'
#
loop_
_entity.id
_entity.type
_entity.pdbx_description
1 polymer ?
#
loop_
_entity_poly.entity_id
_entity_poly.type
_entity_poly.pdbx_seq_one_letter_code
_entity_poly.pdbx_strand_id
1 'polypeptide(L)'
;MFAKLFKIAAAAAVVATVSATPLPSGKSLAARGSHSFNSYMGFSDMSGFDNFYGSDNFSGVISKTVVEHESELVCHSESVEIVQQRLLVLQEMAKRIITEQICEVESQTVVFEQFYSSMGHFSGDIRHKSHRGAGYDEGIASHYGSIVEGDGSLSSNDLGFSGQDLGSHWVVPSGSNWNDGSSPSSVESAFEAAKAARSS
;
A
#
# COMPACT_ATOMS: atom_id res chain seq x y z
N MET A 1 -89.22 -39.91 16.11
CA MET A 1 -88.25 -40.50 15.17
C MET A 1 -87.84 -39.38 14.20
N PHE A 2 -86.53 -39.21 13.96
CA PHE A 2 -85.91 -38.31 12.97
C PHE A 2 -86.18 -36.79 13.10
N ALA A 3 -85.25 -35.85 12.90
CA ALA A 3 -83.79 -35.82 12.88
C ALA A 3 -83.39 -34.33 12.83
N LYS A 4 -82.39 -33.97 13.65
CA LYS A 4 -81.21 -33.09 13.44
C LYS A 4 -81.31 -31.76 12.64
N LEU A 5 -80.27 -30.94 12.86
CA LEU A 5 -79.70 -29.82 12.05
C LEU A 5 -79.86 -28.46 12.74
N PHE A 6 -78.85 -27.62 12.99
CA PHE A 6 -77.40 -27.64 12.75
C PHE A 6 -76.75 -26.75 13.83
N LYS A 7 -75.61 -27.16 14.38
CA LYS A 7 -74.72 -26.30 15.18
C LYS A 7 -73.80 -25.55 14.24
N ILE A 8 -73.76 -24.23 14.33
CA ILE A 8 -72.75 -23.39 13.68
C ILE A 8 -71.98 -22.68 14.80
N ALA A 9 -70.75 -23.13 15.03
CA ALA A 9 -69.73 -22.38 15.74
C ALA A 9 -68.45 -22.59 14.95
N ALA A 10 -68.21 -21.70 13.99
CA ALA A 10 -67.00 -21.72 13.18
C ALA A 10 -65.83 -21.19 14.02
N ALA A 11 -64.77 -21.99 14.07
CA ALA A 11 -63.54 -21.71 14.78
C ALA A 11 -62.81 -20.51 14.16
N ALA A 12 -62.43 -19.54 14.99
CA ALA A 12 -61.45 -18.52 14.61
C ALA A 12 -60.05 -19.10 14.79
N ALA A 13 -59.42 -19.52 13.70
CA ALA A 13 -58.00 -19.86 13.66
C ALA A 13 -57.19 -18.56 13.63
N VAL A 14 -56.44 -18.29 14.71
CA VAL A 14 -55.45 -17.21 14.75
C VAL A 14 -54.26 -17.67 13.90
N VAL A 15 -54.13 -17.10 12.70
CA VAL A 15 -52.97 -17.31 11.85
C VAL A 15 -51.81 -16.51 12.44
N ALA A 16 -50.88 -17.21 13.10
CA ALA A 16 -49.59 -16.67 13.47
C ALA A 16 -48.76 -16.46 12.20
N THR A 17 -48.67 -15.22 11.72
CA THR A 17 -47.75 -14.85 10.65
C THR A 17 -46.34 -14.81 11.22
N VAL A 18 -45.55 -15.84 10.92
CA VAL A 18 -44.11 -15.85 11.16
C VAL A 18 -43.49 -14.87 10.17
N SER A 19 -43.16 -13.65 10.63
CA SER A 19 -42.32 -12.74 9.87
C SER A 19 -40.90 -13.32 9.87
N ALA A 20 -40.58 -14.09 8.83
CA ALA A 20 -39.23 -14.53 8.56
C ALA A 20 -38.36 -13.28 8.35
N THR A 21 -37.54 -12.98 9.34
CA THR A 21 -36.47 -11.99 9.23
C THR A 21 -35.58 -12.41 8.06
N PRO A 22 -35.27 -11.53 7.09
CA PRO A 22 -34.32 -11.89 6.06
C PRO A 22 -32.99 -12.23 6.76
N LEU A 23 -32.49 -13.44 6.48
CA LEU A 23 -31.11 -13.83 6.78
C LEU A 23 -30.20 -12.70 6.33
N PRO A 24 -29.15 -12.33 7.10
CA PRO A 24 -28.18 -11.36 6.62
C PRO A 24 -27.64 -11.90 5.29
N SER A 25 -28.03 -11.23 4.20
CA SER A 25 -27.44 -11.45 2.89
C SER A 25 -25.94 -11.46 3.12
N GLY A 26 -25.31 -12.58 2.78
CA GLY A 26 -23.91 -12.79 3.01
C GLY A 26 -23.18 -11.50 2.70
N LYS A 27 -22.38 -11.00 3.65
CA LYS A 27 -21.35 -10.04 3.33
C LYS A 27 -20.54 -10.74 2.25
N SER A 28 -20.88 -10.47 0.99
CA SER A 28 -19.98 -10.59 -0.12
C SER A 28 -18.73 -9.92 0.42
N LEU A 29 -17.66 -10.69 0.60
CA LEU A 29 -16.33 -10.13 0.71
C LEU A 29 -16.30 -9.13 -0.43
N ALA A 30 -16.34 -7.84 -0.12
CA ALA A 30 -16.39 -6.80 -1.14
C ALA A 30 -15.34 -7.20 -2.15
N ALA A 31 -15.74 -7.51 -3.38
CA ALA A 31 -14.80 -7.84 -4.43
C ALA A 31 -13.78 -6.71 -4.35
N ARG A 32 -12.53 -7.03 -3.99
CA ARG A 32 -11.47 -6.04 -4.03
C ARG A 32 -11.38 -5.69 -5.51
N GLY A 33 -12.07 -4.62 -5.89
CA GLY A 33 -12.19 -4.21 -7.26
C GLY A 33 -10.79 -3.90 -7.74
N SER A 34 -10.38 -4.55 -8.82
CA SER A 34 -9.28 -4.08 -9.63
C SER A 34 -9.72 -2.73 -10.20
N HIS A 35 -9.11 -1.64 -9.73
CA HIS A 35 -9.39 -0.30 -10.23
C HIS A 35 -8.20 0.14 -11.07
N SER A 36 -8.39 0.14 -12.39
CA SER A 36 -7.43 0.71 -13.32
C SER A 36 -7.52 2.22 -13.28
N PHE A 37 -6.36 2.87 -13.25
CA PHE A 37 -6.24 4.32 -13.37
C PHE A 37 -5.64 4.72 -14.72
N ASN A 38 -5.40 3.77 -15.62
CA ASN A 38 -4.98 4.05 -16.97
C ASN A 38 -6.01 4.94 -17.69
N SER A 39 -5.56 6.12 -18.14
CA SER A 39 -6.42 7.17 -18.73
C SER A 39 -7.62 7.54 -17.84
N TYR A 40 -7.41 7.61 -16.52
CA TYR A 40 -8.46 7.92 -15.54
C TYR A 40 -9.26 9.17 -15.94
N MET A 41 -10.59 9.06 -15.98
CA MET A 41 -11.51 10.12 -16.43
C MET A 41 -11.23 10.73 -17.81
N GLY A 42 -10.44 10.06 -18.65
CA GLY A 42 -10.00 10.57 -19.95
C GLY A 42 -8.80 11.52 -19.89
N PHE A 43 -8.14 11.65 -18.73
CA PHE A 43 -6.91 12.43 -18.62
C PHE A 43 -5.76 11.74 -19.36
N SER A 44 -5.06 12.49 -20.21
CA SER A 44 -4.01 11.93 -21.07
C SER A 44 -2.70 11.68 -20.34
N ASP A 45 -2.40 12.47 -19.30
CA ASP A 45 -1.27 12.32 -18.37
C ASP A 45 -1.32 11.00 -17.58
N MET A 46 -2.52 10.45 -17.38
CA MET A 46 -2.74 9.16 -16.73
C MET A 46 -2.59 7.95 -17.69
N SER A 47 -2.22 8.18 -18.96
CA SER A 47 -1.96 7.09 -19.90
C SER A 47 -0.71 6.30 -19.50
N GLY A 48 -0.83 4.98 -19.42
CA GLY A 48 0.22 4.09 -18.96
C GLY A 48 0.37 4.03 -17.44
N PHE A 49 -0.52 4.65 -16.65
CA PHE A 49 -0.44 4.65 -15.18
C PHE A 49 -0.21 3.25 -14.60
N ASP A 50 -0.99 2.26 -15.08
CA ASP A 50 -0.94 0.88 -14.60
C ASP A 50 0.40 0.15 -14.93
N ASN A 51 1.30 0.76 -15.71
CA ASN A 51 2.67 0.25 -15.88
C ASN A 51 3.49 0.38 -14.58
N PHE A 52 3.13 1.36 -13.74
CA PHE A 52 3.66 1.54 -12.39
C PHE A 52 2.68 0.93 -11.39
N TYR A 53 2.84 -0.38 -11.23
CA TYR A 53 1.96 -1.26 -10.47
C TYR A 53 0.52 -1.28 -11.01
N GLY A 54 0.13 -2.40 -11.62
CA GLY A 54 -1.17 -2.54 -12.27
C GLY A 54 -2.35 -2.36 -11.32
N SER A 55 -3.56 -2.37 -11.89
CA SER A 55 -4.83 -2.21 -11.19
C SER A 55 -5.05 -3.21 -10.03
N ASP A 56 -4.34 -4.34 -10.04
CA ASP A 56 -4.36 -5.38 -9.01
C ASP A 56 -3.28 -5.23 -7.93
N ASN A 57 -2.34 -4.29 -8.10
CA ASN A 57 -1.21 -4.06 -7.19
C ASN A 57 -0.98 -2.57 -6.92
N PHE A 58 -2.03 -1.78 -6.72
CA PHE A 58 -1.93 -0.34 -6.52
C PHE A 58 -0.85 0.08 -5.49
N SER A 59 -0.69 -0.69 -4.42
CA SER A 59 0.31 -0.41 -3.37
C SER A 59 1.74 -0.88 -3.69
N GLY A 60 2.00 -1.41 -4.88
CA GLY A 60 3.34 -1.86 -5.30
C GLY A 60 3.98 -2.95 -4.45
N VAL A 61 3.20 -3.89 -3.91
CA VAL A 61 3.77 -5.01 -3.15
C VAL A 61 4.62 -5.87 -4.07
N ILE A 62 5.89 -6.02 -3.74
CA ILE A 62 6.80 -6.94 -4.41
C ILE A 62 6.65 -8.32 -3.78
N SER A 63 6.30 -9.34 -4.56
CA SER A 63 6.14 -10.72 -4.08
C SER A 63 7.41 -11.56 -4.20
N LYS A 64 8.36 -11.15 -5.06
CA LYS A 64 9.63 -11.82 -5.31
C LYS A 64 10.71 -10.78 -5.55
N THR A 65 11.84 -10.90 -4.87
CA THR A 65 13.02 -10.06 -5.06
C THR A 65 14.19 -10.92 -5.50
N VAL A 66 15.00 -10.43 -6.44
CA VAL A 66 16.28 -11.04 -6.77
C VAL A 66 17.31 -10.40 -5.85
N VAL A 67 17.84 -11.18 -4.89
CA VAL A 67 18.88 -10.69 -3.99
C VAL A 67 20.21 -10.80 -4.70
N GLU A 68 20.79 -9.66 -5.06
CA GLU A 68 22.15 -9.60 -5.59
C GLU A 68 23.13 -9.41 -4.42
N HIS A 69 24.11 -10.30 -4.32
CA HIS A 69 25.18 -10.21 -3.33
C HIS A 69 26.35 -9.44 -3.94
N GLU A 70 26.27 -8.11 -3.95
CA GLU A 70 27.43 -7.27 -4.26
C GLU A 70 28.40 -7.17 -3.06
N SER A 71 29.57 -6.56 -3.26
CA SER A 71 30.58 -6.32 -2.22
C SER A 71 29.95 -5.77 -0.94
N GLU A 72 30.39 -6.26 0.23
CA GLU A 72 29.74 -6.11 1.54
C GLU A 72 29.20 -4.68 1.81
N LEU A 73 27.92 -4.46 1.50
CA LEU A 73 27.20 -3.25 1.87
C LEU A 73 26.82 -3.36 3.36
N VAL A 74 27.47 -2.58 4.21
CA VAL A 74 27.28 -2.64 5.67
C VAL A 74 26.54 -1.39 6.15
N CYS A 75 25.58 -1.53 7.06
CA CYS A 75 24.99 -0.36 7.71
C CYS A 75 26.00 0.34 8.62
N HIS A 76 26.09 1.67 8.53
CA HIS A 76 26.93 2.48 9.40
C HIS A 76 26.05 3.27 10.38
N SER A 77 26.54 3.43 11.62
CA SER A 77 25.85 4.25 12.61
C SER A 77 25.95 5.72 12.22
N GLU A 78 24.80 6.38 12.12
CA GLU A 78 24.67 7.81 11.81
C GLU A 78 23.77 8.48 12.83
N SER A 79 23.88 9.81 12.95
CA SER A 79 22.92 10.57 13.75
C SER A 79 21.52 10.42 13.17
N VAL A 80 20.55 10.06 14.01
CA VAL A 80 19.14 9.93 13.61
C VAL A 80 18.63 11.24 13.01
N GLU A 81 19.09 12.39 13.49
CA GLU A 81 18.72 13.69 12.94
C GLU A 81 19.20 13.85 11.49
N ILE A 82 20.42 13.40 11.16
CA ILE A 82 20.94 13.46 9.79
C ILE A 82 20.10 12.56 8.87
N VAL A 83 19.72 11.37 9.34
CA VAL A 83 18.83 10.47 8.58
C VAL A 83 17.46 11.13 8.38
N GLN A 84 16.89 11.75 9.43
CA GLN A 84 15.60 12.46 9.35
C GLN A 84 15.63 13.65 8.39
N GLN A 85 16.71 14.43 8.38
CA GLN A 85 16.88 15.54 7.42
C GLN A 85 16.87 15.04 5.97
N ARG A 86 17.58 13.95 5.68
CA ARG A 86 17.60 13.33 4.34
C ARG A 86 16.21 12.82 3.95
N LEU A 87 15.50 12.16 4.86
CA LEU A 87 14.13 11.69 4.62
C LEU A 87 13.16 12.85 4.39
N LEU A 88 13.30 13.95 5.13
CA LEU A 88 12.49 15.16 4.93
C LEU A 88 12.71 15.78 3.56
N VAL A 89 13.96 15.80 3.06
CA VAL A 89 14.26 16.25 1.69
C VAL A 89 13.54 15.38 0.66
N LEU A 90 13.56 14.05 0.82
CA LEU A 90 12.84 13.14 -0.08
C LEU A 90 11.32 13.36 -0.03
N GLN A 91 10.78 13.62 1.16
CA GLN A 91 9.36 13.94 1.34
C GLN A 91 8.96 15.23 0.62
N GLU A 92 9.72 16.31 0.75
CA GLU A 92 9.44 17.56 0.04
C GLU A 92 9.71 17.45 -1.47
N MET A 93 10.69 16.65 -1.88
CA MET A 93 10.94 16.38 -3.30
C MET A 93 9.77 15.61 -3.93
N ALA A 94 9.19 14.63 -3.25
CA ALA A 94 8.00 13.93 -3.73
C ALA A 94 6.82 14.90 -3.93
N LYS A 95 6.59 15.82 -2.98
CA LYS A 95 5.58 16.88 -3.14
C LYS A 95 5.89 17.74 -4.35
N ARG A 96 7.13 18.22 -4.48
CA ARG A 96 7.58 19.06 -5.59
C ARG A 96 7.31 18.41 -6.93
N ILE A 97 7.73 17.15 -7.12
CA ILE A 97 7.50 16.36 -8.34
C ILE A 97 6.02 16.35 -8.70
N ILE A 98 5.16 15.93 -7.76
CA ILE A 98 3.72 15.80 -8.01
C ILE A 98 3.09 17.16 -8.34
N THR A 99 3.42 18.21 -7.57
CA THR A 99 2.77 19.52 -7.73
C THR A 99 3.27 20.31 -8.94
N GLU A 100 4.51 20.09 -9.39
CA GLU A 100 5.08 20.80 -10.55
C GLU A 100 4.86 20.05 -11.87
N GLN A 101 4.72 18.72 -11.86
CA GLN A 101 4.65 17.92 -13.09
C GLN A 101 3.27 17.37 -13.44
N ILE A 102 2.28 17.43 -12.54
CA ILE A 102 0.91 16.99 -12.80
C ILE A 102 -0.03 18.18 -12.61
N CYS A 103 -0.87 18.49 -13.59
CA CYS A 103 -1.78 19.65 -13.52
C CYS A 103 -3.10 19.30 -12.83
N GLU A 104 -3.62 18.11 -13.09
CA GLU A 104 -4.90 17.62 -12.64
C GLU A 104 -4.83 17.17 -11.18
N VAL A 105 -5.63 17.76 -10.30
CA VAL A 105 -5.61 17.45 -8.86
C VAL A 105 -6.06 16.03 -8.55
N GLU A 106 -6.91 15.46 -9.39
CA GLU A 106 -7.31 14.06 -9.35
C GLU A 106 -6.12 13.14 -9.65
N SER A 107 -5.35 13.42 -10.70
CA SER A 107 -4.12 12.69 -11.04
C SER A 107 -3.08 12.82 -9.92
N GLN A 108 -2.88 14.03 -9.39
CA GLN A 108 -1.99 14.26 -8.23
C GLN A 108 -2.41 13.42 -7.03
N THR A 109 -3.71 13.35 -6.75
CA THR A 109 -4.25 12.57 -5.62
C THR A 109 -3.97 11.09 -5.82
N VAL A 110 -4.26 10.54 -7.00
CA VAL A 110 -4.04 9.12 -7.30
C VAL A 110 -2.55 8.76 -7.22
N VAL A 111 -1.67 9.55 -7.83
CA VAL A 111 -0.22 9.34 -7.81
C VAL A 111 0.33 9.43 -6.39
N PHE A 112 -0.11 10.43 -5.60
CA PHE A 112 0.31 10.59 -4.22
C PHE A 112 -0.13 9.40 -3.35
N GLU A 113 -1.36 8.93 -3.49
CA GLU A 113 -1.86 7.77 -2.74
C GLU A 113 -1.11 6.49 -3.12
N GLN A 114 -0.75 6.32 -4.40
CA GLN A 114 0.08 5.19 -4.84
C GLN A 114 1.48 5.25 -4.18
N PHE A 115 2.13 6.41 -4.21
CA PHE A 115 3.44 6.62 -3.57
C PHE A 115 3.39 6.41 -2.04
N TYR A 116 2.38 6.98 -1.37
CA TYR A 116 2.21 6.84 0.07
C TYR A 116 1.96 5.37 0.48
N SER A 117 1.13 4.66 -0.30
CA SER A 117 0.82 3.25 -0.05
C SER A 117 2.04 2.35 -0.24
N SER A 118 2.88 2.60 -1.25
CA SER A 118 4.04 1.76 -1.57
C SER A 118 5.10 1.74 -0.47
N MET A 119 5.31 2.88 0.19
CA MET A 119 6.25 3.00 1.32
C MET A 119 5.80 2.20 2.56
N GLY A 120 4.51 1.89 2.68
CA GLY A 120 3.96 1.19 3.85
C GLY A 120 4.51 -0.22 4.06
N HIS A 121 4.87 -0.93 2.98
CA HIS A 121 5.33 -2.32 3.03
C HIS A 121 6.70 -2.48 3.67
N PHE A 122 7.56 -1.45 3.55
CA PHE A 122 8.91 -1.47 4.09
C PHE A 122 8.94 -1.57 5.62
N SER A 123 7.88 -1.11 6.30
CA SER A 123 7.71 -1.33 7.74
C SER A 123 7.71 -2.81 8.11
N GLY A 124 7.10 -3.67 7.28
CA GLY A 124 7.12 -5.12 7.49
C GLY A 124 8.51 -5.72 7.30
N ASP A 125 9.28 -5.19 6.36
CA ASP A 125 10.65 -5.64 6.05
C ASP A 125 11.60 -5.30 7.22
N ILE A 126 11.58 -4.06 7.73
CA ILE A 126 12.36 -3.65 8.92
C ILE A 126 12.01 -4.51 10.15
N ARG A 127 10.74 -4.88 10.30
CA ARG A 127 10.26 -5.69 11.43
C ARG A 127 10.51 -7.19 11.25
N HIS A 128 11.10 -7.61 10.13
CA HIS A 128 11.28 -9.01 9.75
C HIS A 128 9.96 -9.81 9.78
N LYS A 129 8.85 -9.16 9.42
CA LYS A 129 7.51 -9.78 9.31
C LYS A 129 7.08 -10.05 7.89
N SER A 130 7.79 -9.49 6.90
CA SER A 130 7.60 -9.85 5.51
C SER A 130 8.47 -11.06 5.14
N HIS A 131 8.32 -11.54 3.91
CA HIS A 131 9.20 -12.55 3.32
C HIS A 131 10.42 -11.93 2.61
N ARG A 132 10.65 -10.62 2.77
CA ARG A 132 11.75 -9.87 2.16
C ARG A 132 12.70 -9.37 3.25
N GLY A 133 13.98 -9.23 2.93
CA GLY A 133 14.91 -8.52 3.79
C GLY A 133 14.67 -7.01 3.77
N ALA A 134 15.05 -6.30 4.84
CA ALA A 134 15.03 -4.84 4.91
C ALA A 134 16.09 -4.23 3.98
N GLY A 135 15.71 -4.03 2.72
CA GLY A 135 16.60 -3.58 1.64
C GLY A 135 15.94 -2.57 0.72
N TYR A 136 16.57 -2.34 -0.42
CA TYR A 136 16.07 -1.47 -1.48
C TYR A 136 16.56 -1.97 -2.86
N ASP A 137 15.95 -1.47 -3.93
CA ASP A 137 16.42 -1.70 -5.29
C ASP A 137 17.50 -0.67 -5.63
N GLU A 138 18.75 -1.10 -5.76
CA GLU A 138 19.88 -0.19 -5.96
C GLU A 138 19.90 0.41 -7.37
N GLY A 139 19.43 -0.34 -8.37
CA GLY A 139 19.31 0.13 -9.75
C GLY A 139 18.42 1.36 -9.80
N ILE A 140 17.22 1.29 -9.21
CA ILE A 140 16.29 2.42 -9.13
C ILE A 140 16.82 3.52 -8.20
N ALA A 141 17.35 3.18 -7.02
CA ALA A 141 17.86 4.17 -6.07
C ALA A 141 19.01 5.01 -6.64
N SER A 142 19.80 4.47 -7.56
CA SER A 142 20.92 5.16 -8.21
C SER A 142 20.48 6.38 -9.05
N HIS A 143 19.21 6.44 -9.48
CA HIS A 143 18.66 7.55 -10.25
C HIS A 143 18.34 8.80 -9.43
N TYR A 144 18.56 8.81 -8.11
CA TYR A 144 18.28 9.96 -7.25
C TYR A 144 18.87 11.28 -7.81
N GLY A 145 20.10 11.23 -8.33
CA GLY A 145 20.76 12.39 -8.93
C GLY A 145 20.15 12.89 -10.25
N SER A 146 19.32 12.07 -10.90
CA SER A 146 18.70 12.37 -12.20
C SER A 146 17.33 13.05 -12.08
N ILE A 147 16.82 13.25 -10.85
CA ILE A 147 15.53 13.90 -10.59
C ILE A 147 15.57 15.40 -10.90
N VAL A 148 16.72 16.04 -10.66
CA VAL A 148 16.90 17.48 -10.78
C VAL A 148 18.01 17.78 -11.77
N GLU A 149 17.74 18.67 -12.71
CA GLU A 149 18.71 19.13 -13.70
C GLU A 149 19.75 20.08 -13.08
N GLY A 150 20.84 20.35 -13.82
CA GLY A 150 21.92 21.23 -13.33
C GLY A 150 21.48 22.67 -13.02
N ASP A 151 20.32 23.10 -13.53
CA ASP A 151 19.72 24.42 -13.26
C ASP A 151 18.74 24.42 -12.06
N GLY A 152 18.52 23.26 -11.43
CA GLY A 152 17.60 23.11 -10.30
C GLY A 152 16.14 22.82 -10.69
N SER A 153 15.82 22.78 -11.98
CA SER A 153 14.51 22.35 -12.48
C SER A 153 14.33 20.84 -12.37
N LEU A 154 13.09 20.35 -12.37
CA LEU A 154 12.82 18.92 -12.41
C LEU A 154 13.10 18.37 -13.81
N SER A 155 13.80 17.23 -13.87
CA SER A 155 14.02 16.49 -15.09
C SER A 155 12.69 15.97 -15.66
N SER A 156 12.55 16.00 -16.98
CA SER A 156 11.45 15.38 -17.73
C SER A 156 11.88 14.12 -18.49
N ASN A 157 13.11 13.65 -18.23
CA ASN A 157 13.65 12.47 -18.89
C ASN A 157 12.99 11.20 -18.37
N ASP A 158 12.63 10.31 -19.29
CA ASP A 158 12.30 8.93 -18.95
C ASP A 158 13.56 8.25 -18.38
N LEU A 159 13.47 7.74 -17.16
CA LEU A 159 14.57 7.08 -16.47
C LEU A 159 14.77 5.63 -16.93
N GLY A 160 13.89 5.11 -17.81
CA GLY A 160 14.06 3.83 -18.50
C GLY A 160 13.59 2.61 -17.72
N PHE A 161 12.74 2.79 -16.70
CA PHE A 161 12.17 1.70 -15.90
C PHE A 161 10.65 1.85 -15.71
N SER A 162 10.02 0.76 -15.29
CA SER A 162 8.61 0.61 -14.98
C SER A 162 8.41 0.05 -13.57
N GLY A 163 7.16 -0.08 -13.11
CA GLY A 163 6.88 -0.70 -11.81
C GLY A 163 7.23 -2.19 -11.72
N GLN A 164 7.45 -2.87 -12.86
CA GLN A 164 7.86 -4.29 -12.87
C GLN A 164 9.36 -4.47 -12.58
N ASP A 165 10.15 -3.43 -12.80
CA ASP A 165 11.61 -3.47 -12.59
C ASP A 165 11.98 -3.34 -11.11
N LEU A 166 11.03 -2.88 -10.26
CA LEU A 166 11.26 -2.75 -8.82
C LEU A 166 11.49 -4.12 -8.16
N GLY A 167 12.64 -4.26 -7.50
CA GLY A 167 13.06 -5.48 -6.80
C GLY A 167 13.92 -6.40 -7.66
N SER A 168 14.30 -5.97 -8.86
CA SER A 168 15.18 -6.70 -9.77
C SER A 168 16.65 -6.64 -9.35
N HIS A 169 17.07 -5.56 -8.68
CA HIS A 169 18.44 -5.37 -8.16
C HIS A 169 18.37 -5.11 -6.65
N TRP A 170 17.84 -6.08 -5.90
CA TRP A 170 17.56 -5.91 -4.47
C TRP A 170 18.80 -6.18 -3.62
N VAL A 171 19.19 -5.18 -2.83
CA VAL A 171 20.29 -5.28 -1.88
C VAL A 171 19.80 -5.15 -0.45
N VAL A 172 20.34 -5.98 0.43
CA VAL A 172 20.06 -5.95 1.88
C VAL A 172 21.36 -5.62 2.61
N PRO A 173 21.49 -4.41 3.17
CA PRO A 173 22.67 -4.06 3.95
C PRO A 173 22.89 -5.04 5.11
N SER A 174 24.11 -5.53 5.26
CA SER A 174 24.54 -6.35 6.39
C SER A 174 24.88 -5.48 7.61
N GLY A 175 25.24 -6.12 8.73
CA GLY A 175 25.73 -5.43 9.93
C GLY A 175 24.65 -4.84 10.84
N SER A 176 23.37 -5.16 10.62
CA SER A 176 22.30 -4.74 11.52
C SER A 176 22.48 -5.34 12.92
N ASN A 177 21.91 -4.69 13.94
CA ASN A 177 21.91 -5.17 15.32
C ASN A 177 20.80 -6.21 15.59
N TRP A 178 20.24 -6.83 14.54
CA TRP A 178 19.16 -7.80 14.70
C TRP A 178 19.64 -9.03 15.48
N ASN A 179 18.82 -9.43 16.45
CA ASN A 179 19.01 -10.62 17.26
C ASN A 179 17.70 -11.42 17.31
N ASP A 180 17.72 -12.65 16.79
CA ASP A 180 16.51 -13.47 16.67
C ASP A 180 15.81 -13.77 18.01
N GLY A 181 16.54 -13.73 19.13
CA GLY A 181 15.99 -13.99 20.46
C GLY A 181 15.31 -12.80 21.13
N SER A 182 15.73 -11.56 20.82
CA SER A 182 15.25 -10.35 21.51
C SER A 182 14.62 -9.30 20.60
N SER A 183 15.11 -9.16 19.37
CA SER A 183 14.67 -8.13 18.42
C SER A 183 13.19 -8.20 18.07
N PRO A 184 12.56 -9.39 17.86
CA PRO A 184 11.14 -9.44 17.54
C PRO A 184 10.25 -8.70 18.56
N SER A 185 10.54 -8.83 19.86
CA SER A 185 9.77 -8.17 20.92
C SER A 185 10.10 -6.69 21.07
N SER A 186 11.40 -6.33 21.02
CA SER A 186 11.81 -4.93 21.19
C SER A 186 11.42 -4.06 19.98
N VAL A 187 11.53 -4.60 18.77
CA VAL A 187 11.12 -3.92 17.54
C VAL A 187 9.60 -3.77 17.49
N GLU A 188 8.82 -4.75 17.95
CA GLU A 188 7.37 -4.58 18.05
C GLU A 188 6.99 -3.49 19.06
N SER A 189 7.66 -3.46 20.21
CA SER A 189 7.43 -2.42 21.22
C SER A 189 7.74 -1.02 20.67
N ALA A 190 8.84 -0.87 19.91
CA ALA A 190 9.17 0.37 19.24
C ALA A 190 8.12 0.78 18.19
N PHE A 191 7.62 -0.19 17.41
CA PHE A 191 6.56 0.04 16.43
C PHE A 191 5.25 0.50 17.08
N GLU A 192 4.83 -0.12 18.18
CA GLU A 192 3.63 0.30 18.92
C GLU A 192 3.78 1.72 19.49
N ALA A 193 4.94 2.05 20.06
CA ALA A 193 5.23 3.40 20.55
C ALA A 193 5.18 4.44 19.43
N ALA A 194 5.75 4.13 18.26
CA ALA A 194 5.72 5.03 17.10
C ALA A 194 4.29 5.24 16.57
N LYS A 195 3.47 4.19 16.52
CA LYS A 195 2.05 4.32 16.16
C LYS A 195 1.28 5.20 17.14
N ALA A 196 1.52 5.03 18.44
CA ALA A 196 0.88 5.83 19.47
C ALA A 196 1.23 7.33 19.31
N ALA A 197 2.50 7.64 19.04
CA ALA A 197 2.96 9.00 18.78
C ALA A 197 2.38 9.62 17.50
N ARG A 198 2.07 8.81 16.48
CA ARG A 198 1.40 9.30 15.26
C ARG A 198 -0.08 9.67 15.51
N SER A 199 -0.71 9.08 16.51
CA SER A 199 -2.11 9.32 16.86
C SER A 199 -2.34 10.41 17.91
N SER A 200 -1.28 10.98 18.47
CA SER A 200 -1.31 12.09 19.44
C SER A 200 -1.20 13.44 18.73
#